data_AF-A0A822BPN4-F1
#
_entry.id   AF-A0A822BPN4-F1
#
_cell.length_a   1.000
_cell.length_b   1.000
_cell.length_c   1.000
_cell.angle_alpha   90.00
_cell.angle_beta   90.00
_cell.angle_gamma   90.00
#
_symmetry.space_group_name_H-M   'P 1'
#
loop_
_entity.id
_entity.type
_entity.pdbx_description
1 polymer ?
#
loop_
_entity_poly.entity_id
_entity_poly.type
_entity_poly.pdbx_seq_one_letter_code
_entity_poly.pdbx_strand_id
1 'polypeptide(L)'
;MFDTIHNRFYAAFVVKRTQRDVGRVVAFGMGSRCPEPENVSEMGESLLDCHALSLARRAFIQYLYGELINYANGSAIRSILETSEKDSTKTQLKNHVSIHLLISGAPTGDGREFLPADCDGPMAPYDLVQMRAAGHAPIYEHPEHGHLRYKLSVGMETIDADPLQRFAIMSCSDKILKWNVLGVQGALLSNLIEPIKLASITFLSGFKQSHTSRAVCCRLEKATDPVRVHHPMI
;
A
#
# COMPACT_ATOMS: atom_id res chain seq x y z
N MET A 1 -14.59 20.56 24.15
CA MET A 1 -13.51 20.94 23.22
C MET A 1 -12.51 19.79 23.02
N PHE A 2 -12.97 18.54 22.83
CA PHE A 2 -12.14 17.41 22.39
C PHE A 2 -13.06 16.35 21.79
N ASP A 3 -13.60 16.63 20.61
CA ASP A 3 -14.47 15.68 19.91
C ASP A 3 -14.33 15.89 18.40
N THR A 4 -13.26 15.33 17.79
CA THR A 4 -13.02 15.25 16.31
C THR A 4 -11.69 14.54 15.93
N ILE A 5 -11.36 13.39 16.53
CA ILE A 5 -10.24 12.54 16.05
C ILE A 5 -10.74 11.41 15.12
N HIS A 6 -12.05 11.18 15.03
CA HIS A 6 -12.64 10.02 14.36
C HIS A 6 -12.58 9.97 12.82
N ASN A 7 -11.95 10.92 12.11
CA ASN A 7 -11.96 10.88 10.64
C ASN A 7 -10.66 11.35 9.96
N ARG A 8 -9.50 11.03 10.56
CA ARG A 8 -8.20 11.34 9.98
C ARG A 8 -7.61 10.11 9.29
N PHE A 9 -7.57 10.14 7.96
CA PHE A 9 -6.88 9.12 7.17
C PHE A 9 -5.38 9.38 7.18
N TYR A 10 -4.59 8.42 7.65
CA TYR A 10 -3.13 8.48 7.63
C TYR A 10 -2.52 7.13 7.24
N ALA A 11 -1.31 7.18 6.72
CA ALA A 11 -0.51 6.02 6.39
C ALA A 11 0.97 6.30 6.67
N ALA A 12 1.73 5.25 7.00
CA ALA A 12 3.14 5.38 7.31
C ALA A 12 3.93 4.17 6.82
N PHE A 13 5.16 4.40 6.35
CA PHE A 13 6.13 3.34 6.10
C PHE A 13 7.07 3.23 7.29
N VAL A 14 7.22 2.02 7.80
CA VAL A 14 8.10 1.66 8.90
C VAL A 14 9.18 0.72 8.38
N VAL A 15 10.43 1.02 8.69
CA VAL A 15 11.58 0.17 8.35
C VAL A 15 12.11 -0.48 9.62
N LYS A 16 12.20 -1.80 9.61
CA LYS A 16 12.92 -2.56 10.64
C LYS A 16 14.24 -3.01 10.04
N ARG A 17 15.37 -2.65 10.66
CA ARG A 17 16.68 -3.05 10.16
C ARG A 17 17.08 -4.45 10.57
N THR A 18 16.47 -4.99 11.63
CA THR A 18 16.67 -6.37 12.07
C THR A 18 15.33 -6.94 12.54
N GLN A 19 15.26 -8.26 12.76
CA GLN A 19 14.04 -8.89 13.28
C GLN A 19 13.63 -8.36 14.66
N ARG A 20 14.60 -8.00 15.52
CA ARG A 20 14.40 -7.48 16.88
C ARG A 20 14.27 -5.96 16.94
N ASP A 21 14.46 -5.27 15.83
CA ASP A 21 14.26 -3.82 15.76
C ASP A 21 12.79 -3.50 16.10
N VAL A 22 12.53 -2.40 16.79
CA VAL A 22 11.16 -1.90 17.03
C VAL A 22 10.58 -1.22 15.80
N GLY A 23 11.45 -0.86 14.84
CA GLY A 23 11.10 -0.20 13.60
C GLY A 23 11.15 1.32 13.72
N ARG A 24 11.46 1.98 12.61
CA ARG A 24 11.49 3.44 12.47
C ARG A 24 10.49 3.89 11.41
N VAL A 25 9.65 4.86 11.74
CA VAL A 25 8.83 5.54 10.73
C VAL A 25 9.75 6.37 9.83
N VAL A 26 9.77 6.05 8.53
CA VAL A 26 10.61 6.73 7.54
C VAL A 26 9.81 7.61 6.58
N ALA A 27 8.51 7.37 6.47
CA ALA A 27 7.60 8.18 5.67
C ALA A 27 6.20 8.17 6.29
N PHE A 28 5.51 9.30 6.19
CA PHE A 28 4.17 9.51 6.72
C PHE A 28 3.36 10.35 5.73
N GLY A 29 2.08 10.08 5.63
CA GLY A 29 1.14 10.86 4.82
C GLY A 29 -0.22 10.91 5.48
N MET A 30 -0.87 12.08 5.41
CA MET A 30 -2.23 12.30 5.89
C MET A 30 -3.01 13.03 4.80
N GLY A 31 -4.23 12.56 4.53
CA GLY A 31 -5.09 13.17 3.53
C GLY A 31 -6.18 12.23 3.03
N SER A 32 -7.24 12.82 2.48
CA SER A 32 -8.47 12.11 2.10
C SER A 32 -9.10 12.63 0.81
N ARG A 33 -8.43 13.54 0.09
CA ARG A 33 -8.96 14.20 -1.10
C ARG A 33 -7.95 14.18 -2.24
N CYS A 34 -8.42 14.50 -3.43
CA CYS A 34 -7.64 14.68 -4.65
C CYS A 34 -7.94 16.07 -5.22
N PRO A 35 -7.05 16.67 -6.02
CA PRO A 35 -7.37 17.92 -6.71
C PRO A 35 -8.52 17.70 -7.69
N GLU A 36 -9.29 18.77 -7.91
CA GLU A 36 -10.24 18.82 -9.02
C GLU A 36 -9.46 18.89 -10.35
N PRO A 37 -10.01 18.36 -11.46
CA PRO A 37 -9.32 18.30 -12.76
C PRO A 37 -8.78 19.66 -13.22
N GLU A 38 -9.49 20.74 -12.92
CA GLU A 38 -9.14 22.12 -13.29
C GLU A 38 -7.88 22.62 -12.55
N ASN A 39 -7.53 21.98 -11.43
CA ASN A 39 -6.36 22.32 -10.60
C ASN A 39 -5.15 21.41 -10.89
N VAL A 40 -5.22 20.58 -11.92
CA VAL A 40 -4.15 19.66 -12.32
C VAL A 40 -3.28 20.31 -13.41
N SER A 41 -2.01 20.57 -13.08
CA SER A 41 -1.02 21.03 -14.05
C SER A 41 -0.64 19.91 -15.01
N GLU A 42 -0.60 20.23 -16.31
CA GLU A 42 -0.09 19.33 -17.36
C GLU A 42 1.44 19.16 -17.31
N MET A 43 2.14 20.06 -16.60
CA MET A 43 3.61 20.03 -16.43
C MET A 43 4.08 19.09 -15.30
N GLY A 44 3.17 18.37 -14.66
CA GLY A 44 3.51 17.43 -13.58
C GLY A 44 3.82 18.09 -12.23
N GLU A 45 3.40 19.34 -12.04
CA GLU A 45 3.61 20.11 -10.80
C GLU A 45 2.52 19.84 -9.75
N SER A 46 1.36 19.32 -10.17
CA SER A 46 0.24 19.00 -9.27
C SER A 46 0.27 17.54 -8.80
N LEU A 47 -0.11 17.30 -7.54
CA LEU A 47 -0.31 15.96 -7.01
C LEU A 47 -1.68 15.41 -7.39
N LEU A 48 -1.72 14.38 -8.23
CA LEU A 48 -2.99 13.80 -8.68
C LEU A 48 -3.78 13.07 -7.58
N ASP A 49 -3.10 12.52 -6.56
CA ASP A 49 -3.76 11.86 -5.43
C ASP A 49 -3.13 12.25 -4.10
N CYS A 50 -3.91 12.95 -3.28
CA CYS A 50 -3.52 13.41 -1.94
C CYS A 50 -4.14 12.56 -0.82
N HIS A 51 -4.57 11.34 -1.09
CA HIS A 51 -4.86 10.37 -0.04
C HIS A 51 -3.60 10.01 0.74
N ALA A 52 -3.78 9.76 2.03
CA ALA A 52 -2.73 9.40 2.97
C ALA A 52 -1.75 8.35 2.43
N LEU A 53 -2.28 7.26 1.87
CA LEU A 53 -1.50 6.16 1.29
C LEU A 53 -0.58 6.65 0.14
N SER A 54 -1.13 7.47 -0.75
CA SER A 54 -0.40 8.01 -1.91
C SER A 54 0.67 8.99 -1.46
N LEU A 55 0.37 9.88 -0.50
CA LEU A 55 1.33 10.81 0.07
C LEU A 55 2.46 10.08 0.82
N ALA A 56 2.11 9.10 1.66
CA ALA A 56 3.09 8.30 2.41
C ALA A 56 4.04 7.56 1.47
N ARG A 57 3.54 7.00 0.36
CA ARG A 57 4.40 6.35 -0.64
C ARG A 57 5.32 7.35 -1.34
N ARG A 58 4.83 8.54 -1.68
CA ARG A 58 5.68 9.58 -2.31
C ARG A 58 6.81 10.00 -1.39
N ALA A 59 6.52 10.18 -0.10
CA ALA A 59 7.55 10.41 0.92
C ALA A 59 8.49 9.20 1.07
N PHE A 60 7.98 7.97 0.96
CA PHE A 60 8.82 6.76 0.98
C PHE A 60 9.77 6.68 -0.22
N ILE A 61 9.34 7.12 -1.41
CA ILE A 61 10.21 7.22 -2.59
C ILE A 61 11.36 8.22 -2.35
N GLN A 62 11.10 9.37 -1.70
CA GLN A 62 12.15 10.31 -1.31
C GLN A 62 13.13 9.68 -0.31
N TYR A 63 12.62 8.92 0.65
CA TYR A 63 13.46 8.14 1.55
C TYR A 63 14.37 7.16 0.79
N LEU A 64 13.84 6.42 -0.20
CA LEU A 64 14.65 5.50 -1.03
C LEU A 64 15.75 6.21 -1.83
N TYR A 65 15.50 7.41 -2.34
CA TYR A 65 16.58 8.21 -2.95
C TYR A 65 17.69 8.53 -1.94
N GLY A 66 17.35 8.88 -0.71
CA GLY A 66 18.34 9.07 0.37
C GLY A 66 19.14 7.80 0.66
N GLU A 67 18.49 6.63 0.64
CA GLU A 67 19.15 5.34 0.85
C GLU A 67 20.10 4.95 -0.31
N LEU A 68 19.75 5.30 -1.55
CA LEU A 68 20.63 5.16 -2.71
C LEU A 68 21.86 6.06 -2.61
N ILE A 69 21.69 7.33 -2.19
CA ILE A 69 22.81 8.25 -1.96
C ILE A 69 23.73 7.72 -0.85
N ASN A 70 23.15 7.21 0.25
CA ASN A 70 23.91 6.59 1.33
C ASN A 70 24.70 5.36 0.86
N TYR A 71 24.10 4.54 -0.01
CA TYR A 71 24.77 3.39 -0.64
C TYR A 71 25.93 3.84 -1.53
N ALA A 72 25.70 4.81 -2.42
CA ALA A 72 26.71 5.34 -3.34
C ALA A 72 27.91 5.97 -2.62
N ASN A 73 27.68 6.58 -1.46
CA ASN A 73 28.73 7.14 -0.60
C ASN A 73 29.48 6.07 0.23
N GLY A 74 29.26 4.78 -0.02
CA GLY A 74 29.91 3.68 0.70
C GLY A 74 29.43 3.53 2.16
N SER A 75 28.32 4.15 2.54
CA SER A 75 27.82 4.10 3.92
C SER A 75 27.01 2.83 4.17
N ALA A 76 27.70 1.68 4.18
CA ALA A 76 27.09 0.38 4.38
C ALA A 76 26.32 0.27 5.71
N ILE A 77 26.72 1.00 6.75
CA ILE A 77 25.99 1.00 8.04
C ILE A 77 24.68 1.82 7.94
N ARG A 78 24.69 2.91 7.17
CA ARG A 78 23.54 3.81 7.07
C ARG A 78 22.52 3.31 6.05
N SER A 79 22.95 2.81 4.91
CA SER A 79 22.02 2.36 3.87
C SER A 79 21.30 1.07 4.25
N ILE A 80 20.02 0.96 3.89
CA ILE A 80 19.24 -0.28 3.92
C ILE A 80 19.46 -1.14 2.67
N LEU A 81 20.20 -0.62 1.68
CA LEU A 81 20.46 -1.26 0.40
C LEU A 81 21.84 -1.91 0.37
N GLU A 82 21.97 -2.94 -0.45
CA GLU A 82 23.23 -3.60 -0.83
C GLU A 82 23.22 -3.89 -2.35
N THR A 83 24.35 -4.30 -2.92
CA THR A 83 24.40 -4.70 -4.33
C THR A 83 23.45 -5.88 -4.58
N SER A 84 22.69 -5.84 -5.67
CA SER A 84 21.78 -6.94 -6.01
C SER A 84 22.56 -8.20 -6.35
N GLU A 85 22.12 -9.33 -5.80
CA GLU A 85 22.68 -10.65 -6.09
C GLU A 85 22.31 -11.16 -7.48
N LYS A 86 21.23 -10.61 -8.07
CA LYS A 86 20.70 -11.02 -9.38
C LYS A 86 21.26 -10.18 -10.52
N ASP A 87 21.50 -8.91 -10.26
CA ASP A 87 21.95 -7.92 -11.23
C ASP A 87 22.90 -6.94 -10.56
N SER A 88 24.20 -7.07 -10.81
CA SER A 88 25.22 -6.24 -10.17
C SER A 88 25.13 -4.75 -10.52
N THR A 89 24.32 -4.37 -11.53
CA THR A 89 24.05 -2.97 -11.87
C THR A 89 22.98 -2.33 -10.97
N LYS A 90 22.28 -3.16 -10.17
CA LYS A 90 21.21 -2.73 -9.28
C LYS A 90 21.60 -2.90 -7.82
N THR A 91 20.77 -2.29 -6.98
CA THR A 91 20.76 -2.49 -5.54
C THR A 91 19.55 -3.32 -5.14
N GLN A 92 19.62 -3.99 -4.00
CA GLN A 92 18.50 -4.69 -3.38
C GLN A 92 18.37 -4.30 -1.91
N LEU A 93 17.21 -4.55 -1.33
CA LEU A 93 17.04 -4.45 0.12
C LEU A 93 17.88 -5.51 0.80
N LYS A 94 18.60 -5.14 1.87
CA LYS A 94 19.34 -6.09 2.69
C LYS A 94 18.43 -7.18 3.27
N ASN A 95 18.91 -8.41 3.29
CA ASN A 95 18.15 -9.60 3.74
C ASN A 95 17.57 -9.51 5.16
N HIS A 96 18.16 -8.70 6.05
CA HIS A 96 17.72 -8.53 7.44
C HIS A 96 16.79 -7.31 7.64
N VAL A 97 16.58 -6.50 6.59
CA VAL A 97 15.73 -5.31 6.62
C VAL A 97 14.34 -5.65 6.09
N SER A 98 13.30 -5.13 6.73
CA SER A 98 11.92 -5.29 6.29
C SER A 98 11.16 -3.97 6.27
N ILE A 99 10.25 -3.84 5.30
CA ILE A 99 9.41 -2.65 5.10
C ILE A 99 7.97 -3.00 5.48
N HIS A 100 7.37 -2.18 6.33
CA HIS A 100 6.02 -2.36 6.84
C HIS A 100 5.17 -1.14 6.52
N LEU A 101 3.91 -1.36 6.17
CA LEU A 101 2.95 -0.31 5.88
C LEU A 101 1.91 -0.25 6.99
N LEU A 102 1.71 0.91 7.58
CA LEU A 102 0.65 1.20 8.53
C LEU A 102 -0.42 2.06 7.86
N ILE A 103 -1.69 1.73 8.03
CA ILE A 103 -2.83 2.50 7.48
C ILE A 103 -3.88 2.65 8.56
N SER A 104 -4.46 3.84 8.68
CA SER A 104 -5.46 4.17 9.70
C SER A 104 -6.72 3.29 9.66
N GLY A 105 -7.06 2.70 8.51
CA GLY A 105 -8.10 1.69 8.41
C GLY A 105 -8.14 1.03 7.03
N ALA A 106 -9.18 0.24 6.75
CA ALA A 106 -9.27 -0.47 5.48
C ALA A 106 -9.11 0.46 4.26
N PRO A 107 -8.36 0.00 3.23
CA PRO A 107 -8.06 0.83 2.08
C PRO A 107 -9.33 1.02 1.23
N THR A 108 -9.53 2.23 0.71
CA THR A 108 -10.64 2.52 -0.23
C THR A 108 -10.67 1.54 -1.40
N GLY A 109 -11.85 1.26 -1.93
CA GLY A 109 -12.10 0.21 -2.92
C GLY A 109 -12.50 -1.12 -2.26
N ASP A 110 -12.13 -2.24 -2.88
CA ASP A 110 -12.55 -3.60 -2.48
C ASP A 110 -12.33 -3.92 -0.99
N GLY A 111 -11.28 -3.37 -0.38
CA GLY A 111 -10.96 -3.64 1.03
C GLY A 111 -11.93 -2.99 2.03
N ARG A 112 -12.69 -1.97 1.62
CA ARG A 112 -13.60 -1.22 2.48
C ARG A 112 -15.06 -1.31 2.07
N GLU A 113 -15.34 -1.40 0.76
CA GLU A 113 -16.69 -1.32 0.19
C GLU A 113 -17.70 -2.26 0.86
N PHE A 114 -17.28 -3.49 1.11
CA PHE A 114 -18.16 -4.57 1.59
C PHE A 114 -18.03 -4.80 3.09
N LEU A 115 -17.40 -3.88 3.82
CA LEU A 115 -17.29 -4.02 5.27
C LEU A 115 -18.65 -3.76 5.93
N PRO A 116 -19.05 -4.60 6.90
CA PRO A 116 -20.20 -4.32 7.75
C PRO A 116 -20.04 -2.99 8.51
N ALA A 117 -21.16 -2.30 8.75
CA ALA A 117 -21.17 -1.00 9.42
C ALA A 117 -20.63 -1.05 10.87
N ASP A 118 -20.65 -2.23 11.49
CA ASP A 118 -20.19 -2.52 12.86
C ASP A 118 -18.74 -3.04 12.93
N CYS A 119 -17.96 -2.92 11.85
CA CYS A 119 -16.60 -3.46 11.78
C CYS A 119 -15.54 -2.71 12.60
N ASP A 120 -15.90 -1.64 13.34
CA ASP A 120 -14.99 -0.84 14.17
C ASP A 120 -14.77 -1.41 15.59
N GLY A 121 -15.17 -2.65 15.86
CA GLY A 121 -14.91 -3.34 17.12
C GLY A 121 -13.48 -3.92 17.23
N PRO A 122 -12.95 -4.06 18.46
CA PRO A 122 -11.72 -4.81 18.68
C PRO A 122 -11.93 -6.26 18.23
N MET A 123 -10.98 -6.76 17.46
CA MET A 123 -10.99 -8.14 16.97
C MET A 123 -10.91 -9.11 18.16
N ALA A 124 -11.70 -10.19 18.13
CA ALA A 124 -11.66 -11.17 19.21
C ALA A 124 -10.26 -11.82 19.28
N PRO A 125 -9.75 -12.12 20.50
CA PRO A 125 -8.44 -12.77 20.64
C PRO A 125 -8.29 -14.07 19.84
N TYR A 126 -9.39 -14.82 19.68
CA TYR A 126 -9.44 -16.03 18.87
C TYR A 126 -9.19 -15.75 17.39
N ASP A 127 -9.82 -14.71 16.84
CA ASP A 127 -9.64 -14.30 15.45
C ASP A 127 -8.19 -13.86 15.19
N LEU A 128 -7.58 -13.13 16.13
CA LEU A 128 -6.16 -12.75 16.03
C LEU A 128 -5.22 -13.97 15.97
N VAL A 129 -5.50 -15.01 16.76
CA VAL A 129 -4.73 -16.27 16.73
C VAL A 129 -4.94 -16.98 15.40
N GLN A 130 -6.18 -17.07 14.91
CA GLN A 130 -6.47 -17.65 13.60
C GLN A 130 -5.80 -16.89 12.47
N MET A 131 -5.82 -15.55 12.48
CA MET A 131 -5.16 -14.74 11.45
C MET A 131 -3.65 -15.00 11.38
N ARG A 132 -3.00 -15.19 12.54
CA ARG A 132 -1.58 -15.54 12.61
C ARG A 132 -1.29 -16.96 12.13
N ALA A 133 -2.20 -17.90 12.37
CA ALA A 133 -1.99 -19.32 12.08
C ALA A 133 -2.42 -19.73 10.66
N ALA A 134 -3.55 -19.22 10.17
CA ALA A 134 -4.18 -19.62 8.92
C ALA A 134 -3.67 -18.86 7.69
N GLY A 135 -2.92 -17.77 7.90
CA GLY A 135 -2.50 -16.91 6.79
C GLY A 135 -3.67 -16.11 6.21
N HIS A 136 -3.76 -16.01 4.88
CA HIS A 136 -4.82 -15.25 4.21
C HIS A 136 -6.06 -16.11 3.99
N ALA A 137 -7.22 -15.64 4.45
CA ALA A 137 -8.51 -16.28 4.25
C ALA A 137 -9.51 -15.34 3.52
N PRO A 138 -9.34 -15.09 2.21
CA PRO A 138 -10.18 -14.15 1.46
C PRO A 138 -11.59 -14.70 1.22
N ILE A 139 -12.62 -13.85 1.30
CA ILE A 139 -14.02 -14.23 0.98
C ILE A 139 -14.44 -13.73 -0.40
N TYR A 140 -15.27 -14.48 -1.12
CA TYR A 140 -15.76 -14.14 -2.47
C TYR A 140 -17.27 -14.37 -2.60
N GLU A 141 -18.04 -13.93 -1.61
CA GLU A 141 -19.49 -14.17 -1.52
C GLU A 141 -20.33 -13.17 -2.33
N HIS A 142 -19.75 -12.02 -2.68
CA HIS A 142 -20.40 -10.99 -3.49
C HIS A 142 -19.83 -10.99 -4.91
N PRO A 143 -20.66 -10.85 -5.98
CA PRO A 143 -20.20 -10.90 -7.36
C PRO A 143 -19.18 -9.81 -7.73
N GLU A 144 -19.25 -8.66 -7.06
CA GLU A 144 -18.29 -7.56 -7.28
C GLU A 144 -16.99 -7.66 -6.45
N HIS A 145 -16.83 -8.71 -5.64
CA HIS A 145 -15.61 -8.92 -4.86
C HIS A 145 -14.40 -9.08 -5.77
N GLY A 146 -13.36 -8.29 -5.50
CA GLY A 146 -12.11 -8.32 -6.24
C GLY A 146 -12.09 -7.48 -7.51
N HIS A 147 -13.19 -6.86 -7.91
CA HIS A 147 -13.17 -5.94 -9.06
C HIS A 147 -12.32 -4.70 -8.77
N LEU A 148 -11.64 -4.20 -9.80
CA LEU A 148 -10.87 -2.97 -9.74
C LEU A 148 -11.81 -1.76 -9.63
N ARG A 149 -11.43 -0.75 -8.85
CA ARG A 149 -12.27 0.43 -8.57
C ARG A 149 -11.50 1.73 -8.73
N TYR A 150 -12.15 2.75 -9.26
CA TYR A 150 -11.60 4.10 -9.32
C TYR A 150 -12.42 5.07 -8.46
N LYS A 151 -11.76 6.15 -8.05
CA LYS A 151 -12.32 7.27 -7.30
C LYS A 151 -12.72 8.34 -8.31
N LEU A 152 -13.96 8.78 -8.20
CA LEU A 152 -14.50 9.96 -8.85
C LEU A 152 -14.63 11.10 -7.84
N SER A 153 -14.89 12.31 -8.34
CA SER A 153 -15.26 13.46 -7.51
C SER A 153 -16.51 13.22 -6.66
N VAL A 154 -17.40 12.33 -7.11
CA VAL A 154 -18.70 12.02 -6.48
C VAL A 154 -18.77 10.67 -5.75
N GLY A 155 -17.73 9.82 -5.80
CA GLY A 155 -17.79 8.47 -5.21
C GLY A 155 -16.74 7.49 -5.70
N MET A 156 -16.99 6.18 -5.51
CA MET A 156 -16.20 5.08 -6.09
C MET A 156 -17.03 4.31 -7.12
N GLU A 157 -16.41 3.90 -8.22
CA GLU A 157 -17.05 3.10 -9.27
C GLU A 157 -16.12 1.97 -9.76
N THR A 158 -16.69 0.95 -10.40
CA THR A 158 -15.98 -0.17 -11.04
C THR A 158 -15.54 0.18 -12.46
N ILE A 159 -14.42 -0.39 -12.93
CA ILE A 159 -13.80 -0.08 -14.24
C ILE A 159 -14.74 -0.28 -15.46
N ASP A 160 -15.82 -1.06 -15.35
CA ASP A 160 -16.73 -1.35 -16.48
C ASP A 160 -17.67 -0.17 -16.86
N ALA A 161 -17.54 1.00 -16.24
CA ALA A 161 -18.26 2.22 -16.61
C ALA A 161 -17.51 3.01 -17.70
N ASP A 162 -18.26 3.72 -18.56
CA ASP A 162 -17.82 4.38 -19.80
C ASP A 162 -16.45 5.10 -19.68
N PRO A 163 -15.43 4.71 -20.48
CA PRO A 163 -14.05 5.24 -20.37
C PRO A 163 -13.91 6.75 -20.63
N LEU A 164 -14.97 7.42 -21.08
CA LEU A 164 -14.96 8.83 -21.47
C LEU A 164 -15.06 9.82 -20.29
N GLN A 165 -15.16 9.36 -19.05
CA GLN A 165 -15.13 10.28 -17.90
C GLN A 165 -13.71 10.73 -17.49
N ARG A 166 -13.56 12.05 -17.55
CA ARG A 166 -12.51 12.94 -17.08
C ARG A 166 -11.88 12.47 -15.75
N PHE A 167 -10.55 12.31 -15.75
CA PHE A 167 -9.68 12.22 -14.56
C PHE A 167 -10.15 11.24 -13.46
N ALA A 168 -9.83 9.95 -13.62
CA ALA A 168 -10.11 8.92 -12.62
C ALA A 168 -8.85 8.48 -11.85
N ILE A 169 -8.99 8.24 -10.55
CA ILE A 169 -7.87 7.83 -9.67
C ILE A 169 -8.14 6.46 -9.08
N MET A 170 -7.26 5.50 -9.32
CA MET A 170 -7.41 4.15 -8.75
C MET A 170 -7.57 4.14 -7.22
N SER A 171 -8.32 3.15 -6.72
CA SER A 171 -8.53 2.95 -5.28
C SER A 171 -7.24 2.66 -4.53
N CYS A 172 -7.22 2.88 -3.22
CA CYS A 172 -6.06 2.51 -2.40
C CYS A 172 -5.81 0.99 -2.41
N SER A 173 -6.86 0.18 -2.46
CA SER A 173 -6.78 -1.28 -2.57
C SER A 173 -6.01 -1.70 -3.82
N ASP A 174 -6.37 -1.13 -4.98
CA ASP A 174 -5.73 -1.44 -6.27
C ASP A 174 -4.29 -0.94 -6.34
N LYS A 175 -3.99 0.19 -5.68
CA LYS A 175 -2.62 0.69 -5.57
C LYS A 175 -1.72 -0.25 -4.76
N ILE A 176 -2.20 -0.75 -3.63
CA ILE A 176 -1.43 -1.71 -2.83
C ILE A 176 -1.26 -3.02 -3.60
N LEU A 177 -2.32 -3.52 -4.26
CA LEU A 177 -2.23 -4.70 -5.11
C LEU A 177 -1.15 -4.56 -6.17
N LYS A 178 -1.11 -3.41 -6.87
CA LYS A 178 -0.05 -3.08 -7.83
C LYS A 178 1.35 -3.16 -7.19
N TRP A 179 1.53 -2.69 -5.96
CA TRP A 179 2.83 -2.75 -5.27
C TRP A 179 3.20 -4.18 -4.87
N ASN A 180 2.23 -5.00 -4.50
CA ASN A 180 2.46 -6.42 -4.23
C ASN A 180 2.89 -7.19 -5.50
N VAL A 181 2.55 -6.73 -6.70
CA VAL A 181 3.05 -7.28 -7.97
C VAL A 181 4.39 -6.66 -8.41
N LEU A 182 4.48 -5.32 -8.47
CA LEU A 182 5.61 -4.62 -9.10
C LEU A 182 6.68 -4.11 -8.11
N GLY A 183 6.36 -4.07 -6.82
CA GLY A 183 7.14 -3.40 -5.79
C GLY A 183 6.71 -1.95 -5.59
N VAL A 184 7.01 -1.41 -4.41
CA VAL A 184 6.56 -0.08 -3.99
C VAL A 184 7.38 1.07 -4.61
N GLN A 185 8.62 0.81 -5.04
CA GLN A 185 9.61 1.79 -5.50
C GLN A 185 9.18 2.56 -6.77
N GLY A 186 8.33 1.97 -7.61
CA GLY A 186 7.89 2.57 -8.87
C GLY A 186 8.90 2.45 -10.02
N ALA A 187 8.48 2.90 -11.21
CA ALA A 187 9.18 2.60 -12.47
C ALA A 187 10.57 3.25 -12.59
N LEU A 188 10.74 4.48 -12.10
CA LEU A 188 12.05 5.15 -12.19
C LEU A 188 13.09 4.43 -11.34
N LEU A 189 12.76 4.17 -10.06
CA LEU A 189 13.65 3.47 -9.14
C LEU A 189 13.83 1.99 -9.47
N SER A 190 12.93 1.33 -10.21
CA SER A 190 13.13 -0.08 -10.61
C SER A 190 14.30 -0.31 -11.58
N ASN A 191 14.83 0.76 -12.17
CA ASN A 191 16.09 0.69 -12.92
C ASN A 191 17.31 0.54 -12.02
N LEU A 192 17.21 0.96 -10.74
CA LEU A 192 18.34 1.02 -9.80
C LEU A 192 18.16 0.11 -8.58
N ILE A 193 16.92 -0.25 -8.24
CA ILE A 193 16.56 -1.04 -7.07
C ILE A 193 15.69 -2.22 -7.51
N GLU A 194 16.01 -3.41 -7.05
CA GLU A 194 15.13 -4.57 -7.15
C GLU A 194 13.75 -4.30 -6.53
N PRO A 195 12.68 -4.99 -6.97
CA PRO A 195 11.34 -4.78 -6.45
C PRO A 195 11.25 -4.89 -4.92
N ILE A 196 10.94 -3.78 -4.25
CA ILE A 196 10.76 -3.74 -2.79
C ILE A 196 9.34 -4.19 -2.44
N LYS A 197 9.23 -5.30 -1.71
CA LYS A 197 7.97 -5.85 -1.22
C LYS A 197 7.70 -5.45 0.22
N LEU A 198 6.42 -5.36 0.58
CA LEU A 198 5.98 -5.11 1.95
C LEU A 198 6.03 -6.42 2.75
N ALA A 199 6.71 -6.42 3.89
CA ALA A 199 6.68 -7.54 4.82
C ALA A 199 5.31 -7.65 5.52
N SER A 200 4.72 -6.51 5.89
CA SER A 200 3.37 -6.46 6.45
C SER A 200 2.60 -5.20 6.10
N ILE A 201 1.27 -5.29 6.22
CA ILE A 201 0.32 -4.18 6.11
C ILE A 201 -0.58 -4.23 7.34
N THR A 202 -0.46 -3.22 8.20
CA THR A 202 -1.25 -3.13 9.43
C THR A 202 -2.35 -2.09 9.27
N PHE A 203 -3.58 -2.52 9.51
CA PHE A 203 -4.76 -1.65 9.55
C PHE A 203 -5.14 -1.38 11.01
N LEU A 204 -5.37 -0.11 11.36
CA LEU A 204 -5.60 0.28 12.76
C LEU A 204 -7.05 0.17 13.21
N SER A 205 -8.01 0.41 12.31
CA SER A 205 -9.44 0.26 12.59
C SER A 205 -10.23 -0.13 11.34
N GLY A 206 -11.51 -0.48 11.51
CA GLY A 206 -12.45 -0.71 10.44
C GLY A 206 -11.93 -1.61 9.33
N PHE A 207 -11.49 -2.82 9.68
CA PHE A 207 -11.01 -3.80 8.71
C PHE A 207 -11.37 -5.23 9.11
N LYS A 208 -11.52 -6.09 8.09
CA LYS A 208 -11.58 -7.54 8.24
C LYS A 208 -10.53 -8.17 7.34
N GLN A 209 -9.75 -9.10 7.88
CA GLN A 209 -8.64 -9.72 7.15
C GLN A 209 -9.11 -10.40 5.86
N SER A 210 -10.29 -11.01 5.85
CA SER A 210 -10.86 -11.64 4.65
C SER A 210 -11.14 -10.65 3.51
N HIS A 211 -11.50 -9.40 3.84
CA HIS A 211 -11.72 -8.34 2.85
C HIS A 211 -10.39 -7.72 2.42
N THR A 212 -9.51 -7.41 3.37
CA THR A 212 -8.24 -6.74 3.07
C THR A 212 -7.26 -7.66 2.35
N SER A 213 -7.16 -8.94 2.71
CA SER A 213 -6.33 -9.94 1.99
C SER A 213 -6.78 -10.12 0.55
N ARG A 214 -8.09 -10.26 0.31
CA ARG A 214 -8.64 -10.24 -1.05
C ARG A 214 -8.21 -8.98 -1.79
N ALA A 215 -8.45 -7.81 -1.20
CA ALA A 215 -8.26 -6.53 -1.86
C ALA A 215 -6.81 -6.23 -2.24
N VAL A 216 -5.85 -6.60 -1.39
CA VAL A 216 -4.44 -6.21 -1.57
C VAL A 216 -3.57 -7.28 -2.23
N CYS A 217 -4.01 -8.54 -2.31
CA CYS A 217 -3.22 -9.60 -2.96
C CYS A 217 -4.07 -10.73 -3.57
N CYS A 218 -4.92 -11.40 -2.77
CA CYS A 218 -5.42 -12.73 -3.12
C CYS A 218 -6.36 -12.76 -4.32
N ARG A 219 -6.99 -11.64 -4.68
CA ARG A 219 -7.86 -11.57 -5.86
C ARG A 219 -7.14 -11.79 -7.20
N LEU A 220 -5.81 -11.61 -7.25
CA LEU A 220 -5.02 -11.91 -8.44
C LEU A 220 -4.73 -13.40 -8.63
N GLU A 221 -4.92 -14.25 -7.63
CA GLU A 221 -4.75 -15.71 -7.80
C GLU A 221 -5.81 -16.31 -8.73
N LYS A 222 -6.92 -15.59 -8.93
CA LYS A 222 -7.99 -15.95 -9.86
C LYS A 222 -7.79 -15.37 -11.26
N ALA A 223 -6.73 -14.60 -11.49
CA ALA A 223 -6.45 -14.04 -12.81
C ALA A 223 -6.14 -15.15 -13.82
N THR A 224 -6.58 -14.97 -15.06
CA THR A 224 -6.40 -15.94 -16.15
C THR A 224 -4.92 -16.13 -16.52
N ASP A 225 -4.12 -15.07 -16.39
CA ASP A 225 -2.68 -15.12 -16.62
C ASP A 225 -1.91 -15.26 -15.30
N PRO A 226 -0.92 -16.15 -15.21
CA PRO A 226 -0.16 -16.37 -13.99
C PRO A 226 0.73 -15.17 -13.67
N VAL A 227 0.23 -14.28 -12.82
CA VAL A 227 1.00 -13.16 -12.26
C VAL A 227 1.45 -13.50 -10.85
N ARG A 228 2.77 -13.48 -10.60
CA ARG A 228 3.30 -13.70 -9.25
C ARG A 228 2.99 -12.49 -8.36
N VAL A 229 2.05 -12.66 -7.44
CA VAL A 229 1.68 -11.66 -6.42
C VAL A 229 2.36 -11.96 -5.09
N HIS A 230 2.80 -10.91 -4.39
CA HIS A 230 3.35 -11.01 -3.03
C HIS A 230 2.22 -10.98 -1.99
N HIS A 231 2.31 -11.84 -0.98
CA HIS A 231 1.34 -11.96 0.11
C HIS A 231 1.95 -11.42 1.42
N PRO A 232 1.75 -10.13 1.75
CA PRO A 232 2.26 -9.56 2.99
C PRO A 232 1.47 -10.10 4.20
N MET A 233 2.08 -10.09 5.39
CA MET A 233 1.30 -10.29 6.62
C MET A 233 0.28 -9.15 6.78
N ILE A 234 -0.96 -9.47 7.12
CA ILE A 234 -2.05 -8.52 7.35
C ILE A 234 -2.45 -8.57 8.81
#